data_AF-A0A2R6KPY1-F1
#
_entry.id   AF-A0A2R6KPY1-F1
#
_cell.length_a   1.000
_cell.length_b   1.000
_cell.length_c   1.000
_cell.angle_alpha   90.00
_cell.angle_beta   90.00
_cell.angle_gamma   90.00
#
_symmetry.space_group_name_H-M   'P 1'
#
loop_
_entity.id
_entity.type
_entity.pdbx_description
1 polymer ?
#
loop_
_entity_poly.entity_id
_entity_poly.type
_entity_poly.pdbx_seq_one_letter_code
_entity_poly.pdbx_strand_id
1 'polypeptide(L)'
;MSRQQYRIIPGTESDIHGEPHISGSRMTVRHVHARVEGRGLRPETVAQQHNVDVGEVYDALAYYHRNQEEMQAVETRHERAAAAAAERSPAPEE
;
A
#
# COMPACT_ATOMS: atom_id res chain seq x y z
N MET A 1 19.38 4.21 -18.38
CA MET A 1 18.35 3.25 -17.94
C MET A 1 17.04 4.01 -17.85
N SER A 2 16.05 3.67 -18.68
CA SER A 2 14.73 4.32 -18.63
C SER A 2 14.05 3.94 -17.32
N ARG A 3 13.94 4.88 -16.37
CA ARG A 3 13.01 4.74 -15.25
C ARG A 3 11.63 4.63 -15.86
N GLN A 4 11.05 3.44 -15.82
CA GLN A 4 9.64 3.24 -16.11
C GLN A 4 8.87 4.19 -15.19
N GLN A 5 8.15 5.16 -15.75
CA GLN A 5 7.39 6.13 -14.96
C GLN A 5 6.15 5.44 -14.43
N TYR A 6 6.29 4.82 -13.27
CA TYR A 6 5.16 4.39 -12.46
C TYR A 6 4.37 5.62 -12.04
N ARG A 7 3.03 5.57 -12.11
CA ARG A 7 2.17 6.55 -11.43
C ARG A 7 2.11 6.26 -9.92
N ILE A 8 3.25 5.96 -9.31
CA ILE A 8 3.39 5.68 -7.89
C ILE A 8 4.14 6.84 -7.27
N ILE A 9 3.54 7.48 -6.28
CA ILE A 9 4.19 8.47 -5.44
C ILE A 9 4.92 7.70 -4.32
N PRO A 10 6.26 7.83 -4.21
CA PRO A 10 7.04 7.12 -3.20
C PRO A 10 6.68 7.60 -1.79
N GLY A 11 6.98 6.79 -0.77
CA GLY A 11 6.60 7.10 0.61
C GLY A 11 7.18 8.43 1.12
N THR A 12 8.37 8.80 0.64
CA THR A 12 9.05 10.06 0.98
C THR A 12 8.33 11.31 0.48
N GLU A 13 7.54 11.20 -0.58
CA GLU A 13 6.77 12.28 -1.19
C GLU A 13 5.25 12.09 -0.98
N SER A 14 4.87 11.10 -0.16
CA SER A 14 3.49 10.69 0.03
C SER A 14 2.85 11.34 1.25
N ASP A 15 1.71 12.00 1.01
CA ASP A 15 0.84 12.50 2.07
C ASP A 15 0.00 11.38 2.73
N ILE A 16 0.05 10.16 2.20
CA ILE A 16 -0.76 9.03 2.66
C ILE A 16 0.03 8.20 3.63
N HIS A 17 0.04 8.64 4.90
CA HIS A 17 0.79 7.99 5.98
C HIS A 17 2.27 7.81 5.65
N GLY A 18 2.86 8.57 4.72
CA GLY A 18 4.22 8.33 4.23
C GLY A 18 4.42 6.95 3.58
N GLU A 19 3.35 6.32 3.08
CA GLU A 19 3.40 5.05 2.36
C GLU A 19 3.36 5.31 0.84
N PRO A 20 4.08 4.53 0.02
CA PRO A 20 3.95 4.60 -1.43
C PRO A 20 2.50 4.37 -1.87
N HIS A 21 2.00 5.17 -2.80
CA HIS A 21 0.61 5.07 -3.26
C HIS A 21 0.43 5.41 -4.75
N ILE A 22 -0.67 4.95 -5.32
CA ILE A 22 -1.05 5.27 -6.70
C ILE A 22 -1.46 6.74 -6.78
N SER A 23 -0.83 7.49 -7.68
CA SER A 23 -1.08 8.91 -7.90
C SER A 23 -2.56 9.16 -8.20
N GLY A 24 -3.16 10.13 -7.51
CA GLY A 24 -4.59 10.43 -7.65
C GLY A 24 -5.52 9.44 -6.93
N SER A 25 -4.99 8.44 -6.23
CA SER A 25 -5.75 7.49 -5.43
C SER A 25 -5.22 7.41 -4.00
N ARG A 26 -6.06 6.94 -3.06
CA ARG A 26 -5.62 6.62 -1.69
C ARG A 26 -5.15 5.17 -1.54
N MET A 27 -5.07 4.42 -2.64
CA MET A 27 -4.53 3.06 -2.63
C MET A 27 -3.02 3.06 -2.41
N THR A 28 -2.58 2.63 -1.23
CA THR A 28 -1.18 2.37 -0.98
C THR A 28 -0.72 1.08 -1.68
N VAL A 29 0.56 1.04 -2.06
CA VAL A 29 1.18 -0.14 -2.67
C VAL A 29 1.05 -1.36 -1.76
N ARG A 30 1.22 -1.15 -0.45
CA ARG A 30 0.99 -2.17 0.57
C ARG A 30 -0.43 -2.74 0.52
N HIS A 31 -1.43 -1.86 0.43
CA HIS A 31 -2.84 -2.27 0.37
C HIS A 31 -3.13 -3.10 -0.88
N VAL A 32 -2.56 -2.71 -2.03
CA VAL A 32 -2.67 -3.47 -3.28
C VAL A 32 -2.09 -4.88 -3.11
N HIS A 33 -0.84 -4.98 -2.62
CA HIS A 33 -0.18 -6.26 -2.39
C HIS A 33 -0.98 -7.17 -1.43
N ALA A 34 -1.44 -6.63 -0.31
CA ALA A 34 -2.23 -7.38 0.66
C ALA A 34 -3.56 -7.91 0.08
N ARG A 35 -4.18 -7.19 -0.87
CA ARG A 35 -5.42 -7.61 -1.53
C ARG A 35 -5.16 -8.67 -2.59
N VAL A 36 -4.18 -8.45 -3.47
CA VAL A 36 -3.92 -9.33 -4.61
C VAL A 36 -3.19 -10.59 -4.16
N GLU A 37 -2.01 -10.45 -3.57
CA GLU A 37 -1.17 -11.59 -3.20
C GLU A 37 -1.56 -12.14 -1.83
N GLY A 38 -1.91 -11.26 -0.88
CA GLY A 38 -2.29 -11.69 0.47
C GLY A 38 -3.68 -12.36 0.56
N ARG A 39 -4.64 -11.93 -0.26
CA ARG A 39 -6.03 -12.47 -0.26
C ARG A 39 -6.43 -13.17 -1.55
N GLY A 40 -5.53 -13.27 -2.53
CA GLY A 40 -5.80 -13.90 -3.82
C GLY A 40 -6.82 -13.16 -4.70
N LEU A 41 -7.05 -11.86 -4.46
CA LEU A 41 -7.96 -11.09 -5.32
C LEU A 41 -7.31 -10.85 -6.68
N ARG A 42 -8.13 -10.90 -7.73
CA ARG A 42 -7.64 -10.55 -9.07
C ARG A 42 -7.35 -9.05 -9.18
N PRO A 43 -6.27 -8.63 -9.86
CA PRO A 43 -5.96 -7.21 -10.06
C PRO A 43 -7.11 -6.40 -10.65
N GLU A 44 -7.89 -6.97 -11.57
CA GLU A 44 -9.07 -6.34 -12.18
C GLU A 44 -10.17 -6.07 -11.15
N THR A 45 -10.32 -6.97 -10.18
CA THR A 45 -11.30 -6.82 -9.09
C THR A 45 -10.87 -5.70 -8.14
N VAL A 46 -9.58 -5.60 -7.82
CA VAL A 46 -9.04 -4.50 -7.00
C VAL A 46 -9.20 -3.16 -7.74
N ALA A 47 -8.84 -3.12 -9.03
CA ALA A 47 -8.99 -1.93 -9.87
C ALA A 47 -10.44 -1.42 -9.88
N GLN A 48 -11.40 -2.32 -10.12
CA GLN A 48 -12.81 -1.99 -10.14
C GLN A 48 -13.33 -1.48 -8.78
N GLN A 49 -12.97 -2.14 -7.67
CA GLN A 49 -13.44 -1.76 -6.34
C GLN A 49 -12.90 -0.40 -5.87
N HIS A 50 -11.73 -0.01 -6.37
CA HIS A 50 -11.04 1.20 -5.93
C HIS A 50 -11.00 2.31 -7.00
N ASN A 51 -11.67 2.11 -8.13
CA ASN A 51 -11.75 3.05 -9.26
C ASN A 51 -10.35 3.54 -9.71
N VAL A 52 -9.42 2.59 -9.86
CA VAL A 52 -8.06 2.82 -10.39
C VAL A 52 -7.88 2.00 -11.67
N ASP A 53 -6.90 2.36 -12.50
CA ASP A 53 -6.59 1.58 -13.69
C ASP A 53 -5.94 0.24 -13.30
N VAL A 54 -6.24 -0.83 -14.04
CA VAL A 54 -5.65 -2.14 -13.76
C VAL A 54 -4.13 -2.15 -14.00
N GLY A 55 -3.64 -1.36 -14.94
CA GLY A 55 -2.20 -1.14 -15.15
C GLY A 55 -1.55 -0.50 -13.93
N GLU A 56 -2.21 0.46 -13.27
CA GLU A 56 -1.71 1.07 -12.03
C GLU A 56 -1.66 0.06 -10.87
N VAL A 57 -2.56 -0.93 -10.84
CA VAL A 57 -2.51 -2.05 -9.88
C VAL A 57 -1.28 -2.92 -10.15
N TYR A 58 -1.01 -3.28 -11.41
CA TYR A 58 0.19 -4.04 -11.75
C TYR A 58 1.48 -3.25 -11.51
N ASP A 59 1.48 -1.95 -11.77
CA ASP A 59 2.57 -1.04 -11.47
C ASP A 59 2.87 -0.99 -9.97
N ALA A 60 1.82 -0.94 -9.13
CA ALA A 60 1.98 -1.01 -7.68
C ALA A 60 2.59 -2.35 -7.25
N LEU A 61 2.16 -3.48 -7.81
CA LEU A 61 2.77 -4.79 -7.52
C LEU A 61 4.23 -4.85 -7.97
N ALA A 62 4.54 -4.33 -9.16
CA ALA A 62 5.92 -4.23 -9.64
C ALA A 62 6.77 -3.34 -8.74
N TYR A 63 6.22 -2.22 -8.27
CA TYR A 63 6.89 -1.32 -7.34
C TYR A 63 7.16 -2.02 -5.99
N TYR A 64 6.19 -2.77 -5.46
CA TYR A 64 6.36 -3.53 -4.22
C TYR A 64 7.57 -4.46 -4.28
N HIS A 65 7.64 -5.28 -5.33
CA HIS A 65 8.71 -6.26 -5.50
C HIS A 65 10.07 -5.66 -5.85
N ARG A 66 10.09 -4.47 -6.46
CA ARG A 66 11.35 -3.75 -6.77
C ARG A 66 11.89 -2.95 -5.58
N ASN A 67 11.05 -2.58 -4.62
CA ASN A 67 11.42 -1.72 -3.49
C ASN A 67 11.16 -2.43 -2.15
N GLN A 68 11.63 -3.68 -2.01
CA GLN A 68 11.36 -4.50 -0.83
C GLN A 68 11.84 -3.85 0.48
N GLU A 69 12.98 -3.15 0.47
CA GLU A 69 13.50 -2.44 1.65
C GLU A 69 12.55 -1.33 2.12
N GLU A 70 12.03 -0.52 1.20
CA GLU A 70 11.04 0.51 1.50
C GLU A 70 9.75 -0.12 2.02
N MET A 71 9.29 -1.20 1.38
CA MET A 71 8.08 -1.89 1.81
C MET A 71 8.21 -2.54 3.19
N GLN A 72 9.38 -3.09 3.55
CA GLN A 72 9.64 -3.61 4.91
C GLN A 72 9.59 -2.50 5.97
N ALA A 73 10.14 -1.32 5.65
CA ALA A 73 10.08 -0.16 6.55
C ALA A 73 8.62 0.30 6.75
N VAL A 74 7.84 0.31 5.68
CA VAL A 74 6.40 0.61 5.71
C VAL A 74 5.65 -0.39 6.59
N GLU A 75 5.85 -1.70 6.42
CA GLU A 75 5.20 -2.72 7.26
C GLU A 75 5.55 -2.56 8.73
N THR A 76 6.85 -2.39 9.05
CA THR A 76 7.30 -2.19 10.43
C THR A 76 6.64 -0.96 11.07
N ARG A 77 6.50 0.13 10.31
CA ARG A 77 5.81 1.33 10.80
C ARG A 77 4.33 1.08 11.02
N HIS A 78 3.69 0.33 10.13
CA HIS A 78 2.29 -0.03 10.27
C HIS A 78 2.03 -0.89 11.51
N GLU A 79 2.87 -1.89 11.77
CA GLU A 79 2.80 -2.74 12.96
C GLU A 79 2.99 -1.93 14.25
N ARG A 80 3.97 -1.04 14.30
CA ARG A 80 4.17 -0.14 15.46
C ARG A 80 2.96 0.76 15.70
N ALA A 81 2.38 1.31 14.65
CA ALA A 81 1.18 2.14 14.77
C ALA A 81 -0.02 1.33 15.27
N ALA A 82 -0.19 0.10 14.79
CA ALA A 82 -1.25 -0.80 15.24
C ALA A 82 -1.06 -1.21 16.71
N ALA A 83 0.16 -1.55 17.12
CA ALA A 83 0.49 -1.88 18.51
C ALA A 83 0.23 -0.70 19.47
N ALA A 84 0.71 0.50 19.11
CA ALA A 84 0.50 1.70 19.91
C ALA A 84 -1.00 2.08 20.02
N ALA A 85 -1.80 1.80 19.00
CA ALA A 85 -3.25 2.01 19.04
C ALA A 85 -3.96 0.99 19.95
N ALA A 86 -3.50 -0.27 19.95
CA ALA A 86 -4.00 -1.31 20.83
C ALA A 86 -3.70 -1.00 22.31
N GLU A 87 -2.51 -0.47 22.63
CA GLU A 87 -2.14 -0.08 23.99
C GLU A 87 -2.94 1.13 24.53
N ARG A 88 -3.44 2.02 23.65
CA ARG A 88 -4.20 3.22 24.03
C ARG A 88 -5.70 3.00 24.14
N SER A 89 -6.20 1.87 23.67
CA SER A 89 -7.62 1.54 23.73
C SER A 89 -7.85 0.63 24.94
N PRO A 90 -8.43 1.09 26.06
CA PRO A 90 -8.97 0.16 27.03
C PRO A 90 -10.05 -0.66 26.32
N ALA A 91 -10.06 -1.97 26.53
CA ALA A 91 -11.15 -2.84 26.09
C ALA A 91 -12.49 -2.21 26.54
N PRO A 92 -13.58 -2.37 25.76
CA PRO A 92 -14.88 -1.85 26.22
C PRO A 92 -15.17 -2.47 27.59
N GLU A 93 -15.48 -1.63 28.58
CA GLU A 93 -15.98 -2.13 29.86
C GLU A 93 -17.34 -2.79 29.59
N GLU A 94 -17.45 -4.08 29.90
CA GLU A 94 -18.67 -4.88 29.76
C GLU A 94 -19.74 -4.49 30.80
#